data_AF-A0AA42J9R2-F1
#
_entry.id   AF-A0AA42J9R2-F1
#
_cell.length_a   1.000
_cell.length_b   1.000
_cell.length_c   1.000
_cell.angle_alpha   90.00
_cell.angle_beta   90.00
_cell.angle_gamma   90.00
#
_symmetry.space_group_name_H-M   'P 1'
#
loop_
_entity.id
_entity.type
_entity.pdbx_description
1 polymer ?
#
loop_
_entity_poly.entity_id
_entity_poly.type
_entity_poly.pdbx_seq_one_letter_code
_entity_poly.pdbx_strand_id
1 'polypeptide(L)' 'MTSQSDAPNHRSPGGPPRLDPVDDDALAWLLRLDAAKADPRVRAEFEAWRAGDPRHAAAFARVAGLW' A
#
# COMPACT_ATOMS: atom_id res chain seq x y z
N MET A 1 16.40 -26.30 44.85
CA MET A 1 16.68 -26.02 43.43
C MET A 1 15.36 -25.95 42.69
N THR A 2 14.73 -24.78 42.67
CA THR A 2 13.57 -24.51 41.83
C THR A 2 14.07 -24.17 40.43
N SER A 3 13.96 -25.12 39.50
CA SER A 3 14.13 -24.88 38.07
C SER A 3 12.99 -23.99 37.59
N GLN A 4 13.20 -22.68 37.62
CA GLN A 4 12.43 -21.76 36.79
C GLN A 4 13.03 -21.86 35.38
N SER A 5 12.53 -22.83 34.61
CA SER A 5 12.81 -22.92 33.18
C SER A 5 12.27 -21.68 32.51
N ASP A 6 13.24 -20.89 32.03
CA ASP A 6 13.13 -19.74 31.15
C ASP A 6 11.98 -19.87 30.14
N ALA A 7 11.16 -18.83 30.05
CA ALA A 7 9.98 -18.75 29.22
C ALA A 7 10.29 -19.02 27.74
N PRO A 8 9.35 -19.56 26.95
CA PRO A 8 9.51 -19.55 25.50
C PRO A 8 9.48 -18.08 25.05
N ASN A 9 10.63 -17.57 24.65
CA ASN A 9 10.78 -16.27 24.02
C ASN A 9 9.91 -16.25 22.75
N HIS A 10 8.67 -15.77 22.88
CA HIS A 10 7.81 -15.40 21.77
C HIS A 10 8.45 -14.21 21.06
N ARG A 11 9.44 -14.46 20.18
CA ARG A 11 9.73 -13.54 19.09
C ARG A 11 8.49 -13.56 18.21
N SER A 12 7.54 -12.68 18.48
CA SER A 12 6.54 -12.29 17.48
C SER A 12 7.30 -11.56 16.37
N PRO A 13 7.39 -12.08 15.14
CA PRO A 13 7.79 -11.27 14.00
C PRO A 13 6.56 -10.45 13.58
N GLY A 14 6.11 -9.58 14.47
CA GLY A 14 4.87 -8.81 14.32
C GLY A 14 5.17 -7.33 14.23
N GLY A 15 6.11 -6.93 13.36
CA GLY A 15 6.08 -5.56 12.88
C GLY A 15 4.81 -5.39 12.03
N PRO A 16 4.09 -4.25 12.10
CA PRO A 16 2.98 -4.01 11.19
C PRO A 16 3.48 -4.22 9.76
N PRO A 17 2.66 -4.81 8.86
CA PRO A 17 3.06 -4.96 7.47
C PRO A 17 3.53 -3.59 6.98
N ARG A 18 4.81 -3.49 6.62
CA ARG A 18 5.30 -2.30 5.92
C ARG A 18 4.52 -2.29 4.62
N LEU A 19 3.55 -1.39 4.51
CA LEU A 19 2.88 -1.13 3.24
C LEU A 19 3.99 -0.94 2.21
N ASP A 20 3.89 -1.66 1.10
CA ASP A 20 4.87 -1.46 0.04
C ASP A 20 4.80 0.01 -0.37
N PRO A 21 5.92 0.71 -0.60
CA PRO A 21 5.92 2.13 -0.99
C PRO A 21 5.02 2.43 -2.20
N VAL A 22 4.77 1.42 -3.04
CA VAL A 22 3.87 1.50 -4.19
C VAL A 22 2.39 1.63 -3.83
N ASP A 23 1.98 1.13 -2.65
CA ASP A 23 0.61 1.25 -2.15
C ASP A 23 0.33 2.66 -1.64
N ASP A 24 1.32 3.34 -1.05
CA ASP A 24 1.22 4.74 -0.65
C ASP A 24 1.04 5.66 -1.87
N ASP A 25 1.82 5.42 -2.94
CA ASP A 25 1.67 6.13 -4.21
C ASP A 25 0.29 5.88 -4.84
N ALA A 26 -0.20 4.64 -4.77
CA ALA A 26 -1.52 4.28 -5.28
C ALA A 26 -2.64 4.99 -4.51
N LEU A 27 -2.53 5.10 -3.19
CA LEU A 27 -3.49 5.83 -2.35
C LEU A 27 -3.48 7.33 -2.69
N ALA A 28 -2.30 7.92 -2.88
CA ALA A 28 -2.18 9.32 -3.30
C ALA A 28 -2.88 9.57 -4.65
N TRP A 29 -2.74 8.66 -5.61
CA TRP A 29 -3.46 8.72 -6.89
C TRP A 29 -4.97 8.59 -6.73
N LEU A 30 -5.45 7.68 -5.88
CA LEU A 30 -6.88 7.52 -5.62
C LEU A 30 -7.50 8.81 -5.09
N LEU A 31 -6.87 9.45 -4.10
CA LEU A 31 -7.30 10.72 -3.53
C LEU A 31 -7.27 11.85 -4.56
N ARG A 32 -6.22 11.90 -5.38
CA ARG A 32 -6.08 12.92 -6.43
C ARG A 32 -7.16 12.79 -7.51
N LEU A 33 -7.51 11.57 -7.90
CA LEU A 33 -8.59 11.30 -8.87
C LEU A 33 -9.96 11.67 -8.31
N ASP A 34 -10.24 11.37 -7.04
CA ASP A 34 -11.50 11.74 -6.39
C ASP A 34 -11.64 13.26 -6.25
N ALA A 35 -10.56 13.95 -5.87
CA ALA A 35 -10.56 15.41 -5.76
C ALA A 35 -10.73 16.12 -7.11
N ALA A 36 -10.20 15.53 -8.20
CA ALA A 36 -10.18 16.17 -9.52
C ALA A 36 -11.41 15.87 -10.40
N LYS A 37 -12.43 15.14 -9.92
CA LYS A 37 -13.72 14.76 -10.56
C LYS A 37 -13.91 15.06 -12.06
N ALA A 38 -13.01 14.55 -12.90
CA ALA A 38 -12.97 14.67 -14.38
C ALA A 38 -11.97 15.66 -15.00
N ASP A 39 -10.92 16.09 -14.31
CA ASP A 39 -9.78 16.73 -14.96
C ASP A 39 -9.05 15.72 -15.89
N PRO A 40 -9.07 15.94 -17.22
CA PRO A 40 -8.43 15.03 -18.16
C PRO A 40 -6.91 15.02 -18.02
N ARG A 41 -6.29 16.07 -17.49
CA ARG A 41 -4.83 16.13 -17.24
C ARG A 41 -4.46 15.17 -16.11
N VAL A 42 -5.19 15.22 -15.00
CA VAL A 42 -4.97 14.30 -13.87
C VAL A 42 -5.16 12.85 -14.30
N ARG A 43 -6.16 12.58 -15.15
CA ARG A 43 -6.35 11.24 -15.72
C ARG A 43 -5.19 10.82 -16.62
N ALA A 44 -4.67 11.70 -17.47
CA ALA A 44 -3.53 11.38 -18.33
C ALA A 44 -2.25 11.11 -17.51
N GLU A 45 -1.98 11.90 -16.48
CA GLU A 45 -0.84 11.68 -15.57
C GLU A 45 -0.98 10.36 -14.80
N PHE A 46 -2.19 10.02 -14.34
CA PHE A 46 -2.47 8.75 -13.70
C PHE A 46 -2.20 7.56 -14.64
N GLU A 47 -2.66 7.62 -15.89
CA GLU A 47 -2.41 6.54 -16.85
C GLU A 47 -0.91 6.38 -17.16
N ALA A 48 -0.17 7.50 -17.24
CA ALA A 48 1.29 7.46 -17.42
C ALA A 48 2.00 6.81 -16.22
N TRP A 49 1.59 7.17 -14.99
CA TRP A 49 2.09 6.51 -13.78
C TRP A 49 1.75 5.01 -13.78
N ARG A 50 0.48 4.66 -14.04
CA ARG A 50 -0.01 3.27 -14.05
C ARG A 50 0.71 2.40 -15.09
N ALA A 51 1.07 2.97 -16.24
CA ALA A 51 1.80 2.28 -17.30
C ALA A 51 3.32 2.20 -17.06
N GLY A 52 3.86 3.05 -16.17
CA GLY A 52 5.30 3.14 -15.89
C GLY A 52 5.88 1.93 -15.14
N ASP A 53 5.08 1.23 -14.35
CA ASP A 53 5.48 -0.01 -13.66
C ASP A 53 4.24 -0.93 -13.52
N PRO A 54 4.32 -2.22 -13.93
CA PRO A 54 3.27 -3.20 -13.67
C PRO A 54 2.81 -3.27 -12.19
N ARG A 55 3.70 -2.96 -11.25
CA ARG A 55 3.40 -2.89 -9.81
C ARG A 55 2.44 -1.75 -9.47
N HIS A 56 2.47 -0.62 -10.18
CA HIS A 56 1.54 0.49 -9.99
C HIS A 56 0.10 0.08 -10.29
N ALA A 57 -0.13 -0.63 -11.40
CA ALA A 57 -1.45 -1.13 -11.75
C ALA A 57 -1.99 -2.11 -10.70
N ALA A 58 -1.15 -3.03 -10.21
CA ALA A 58 -1.52 -3.97 -9.16
C ALA A 58 -1.80 -3.27 -7.82
N ALA A 59 -0.99 -2.28 -7.45
CA ALA A 59 -1.16 -1.49 -6.23
C ALA A 59 -2.45 -0.68 -6.26
N PHE A 60 -2.72 0.00 -7.38
CA PHE A 60 -3.96 0.75 -7.56
C PHE A 60 -5.20 -0.15 -7.48
N ALA A 61 -5.16 -1.34 -8.08
CA ALA A 61 -6.25 -2.31 -7.98
C ALA A 61 -6.49 -2.77 -6.53
N ARG A 62 -5.43 -2.96 -5.73
CA ARG A 62 -5.55 -3.30 -4.30
C ARG A 62 -6.24 -2.18 -3.53
N VAL A 63 -5.71 -0.95 -3.60
CA VAL A 63 -6.25 0.16 -2.80
C VAL A 63 -7.65 0.54 -3.24
N ALA A 64 -7.96 0.54 -4.55
CA ALA A 64 -9.30 0.86 -5.05
C ALA A 64 -10.35 -0.18 -4.63
N GLY A 65 -9.96 -1.43 -4.36
CA GLY A 65 -10.86 -2.47 -3.86
C GLY A 65 -11.14 -2.41 -2.36
N LEU A 66 -10.46 -1.53 -1.60
CA LEU A 66 -10.69 -1.34 -0.16
C LEU A 66 -11.84 -0.36 0.15
N TRP A 67 -12.31 0.39 -0.84
CA TRP A 67 -13.33 1.44 -0.73
C TRP A 67 -14.60 1.03 -1.47
#